data_AF-A0A0M2RZB2-F1
#
_entry.id   AF-A0A0M2RZB2-F1
#
_cell.length_a   1.000
_cell.length_b   1.000
_cell.length_c   1.000
_cell.angle_alpha   90.00
_cell.angle_beta   90.00
_cell.angle_gamma   90.00
#
_symmetry.space_group_name_H-M   'P 1'
#
loop_
_entity.id
_entity.type
_entity.pdbx_description
1 polymer ?
#
loop_
_entity_poly.entity_id
_entity_poly.type
_entity_poly.pdbx_seq_one_letter_code
_entity_poly.pdbx_strand_id
1 'polypeptide(L)'
;MSTVIIQPTGVSPADVLAVARGTAKVVLDPATVAAMATSRSIVDGIEAAGRPVYGVSTGFGALANTFVAPERRAELQHALIRSHAAGVGAPMPREVVRAMMLLRVRSLALGRSGVRPLVAEALVDLLNHDVTPWVPEHGSLGASGDLAPLAHCALVLLGEGWVLGPAGDRLPAADALRRVGLEPVELAAKEGLALINGTDGMLGMLLLASHDARHLFAMADVTAALAIEAMLGSERPFLPELHTIRPHPGQAASAANIHRLLQNSAVMDSHRDDLAHAVQDAYSMRCAPQVAGAARDTLDFVEVVAGRELRSVVDNPVVLPDGRVESTGNFHGAPLGFAADYLAIAAAEVGAIAERRVDRLLDVTRSRDLPAFLSPDAGVNSGLMIAQYTAAGIVAENRRLAAPASVDSLPTSGMQEDHVSMGWAAAKKLRTVLDNLTSLLAVELLSAVRGLQLRAPLTPSPAGRAAVAALGDAIGEPGPDVFLAPLMEAAREVVRGPELRAAIERELGPLS
;
A
#
# COMPACT_ATOMS: atom_id res chain seq x y z
N MET A 1 16.11 -9.18 14.50
CA MET A 1 14.68 -9.33 14.17
C MET A 1 13.89 -8.91 15.40
N SER A 2 12.97 -7.95 15.28
CA SER A 2 12.12 -7.53 16.40
C SER A 2 11.04 -8.60 16.68
N THR A 3 10.28 -8.44 17.76
CA THR A 3 9.15 -9.31 18.09
C THR A 3 7.89 -8.46 18.20
N VAL A 4 6.84 -8.87 17.50
CA VAL A 4 5.48 -8.34 17.59
C VAL A 4 4.67 -9.29 18.48
N ILE A 5 4.12 -8.77 19.57
CA ILE A 5 3.26 -9.51 20.49
C ILE A 5 1.80 -9.17 20.16
N ILE A 6 1.01 -10.18 19.77
CA ILE A 6 -0.41 -10.00 19.46
C ILE A 6 -1.20 -10.00 20.76
N GLN A 7 -1.67 -8.82 21.13
CA GLN A 7 -2.46 -8.59 22.33
C GLN A 7 -3.96 -8.65 22.02
N PRO A 8 -4.84 -8.86 23.03
CA PRO A 8 -6.29 -8.81 22.84
C PRO A 8 -6.80 -7.43 22.36
N THR A 9 -5.97 -6.39 22.54
CA THR A 9 -6.21 -5.01 22.11
C THR A 9 -5.86 -4.77 20.63
N GLY A 10 -5.21 -5.72 19.96
CA GLY A 10 -4.84 -5.65 18.55
C GLY A 10 -3.33 -5.45 18.30
N VAL A 11 -3.00 -4.88 17.15
CA VAL A 11 -1.63 -4.54 16.71
C VAL A 11 -1.59 -3.11 16.16
N SER A 12 -0.40 -2.53 16.06
CA SER A 12 -0.20 -1.24 15.40
C SER A 12 0.05 -1.37 13.89
N PRO A 13 -0.13 -0.31 13.09
CA PRO A 13 0.29 -0.30 11.68
C PRO A 13 1.77 -0.66 11.49
N ALA A 14 2.65 -0.21 12.40
CA ALA A 14 4.08 -0.49 12.36
C ALA A 14 4.39 -1.98 12.55
N ASP A 15 3.63 -2.67 13.41
CA ASP A 15 3.75 -4.12 13.58
C ASP A 15 3.40 -4.87 12.30
N VAL A 16 2.33 -4.43 11.60
CA VAL A 16 1.92 -5.02 10.32
C VAL A 16 3.02 -4.88 9.28
N LEU A 17 3.60 -3.68 9.14
CA LEU A 17 4.72 -3.45 8.21
C LEU A 17 5.94 -4.31 8.56
N ALA A 18 6.30 -4.40 9.84
CA ALA A 18 7.47 -5.15 10.29
C ALA A 18 7.34 -6.65 9.99
N VAL A 19 6.17 -7.23 10.22
CA VAL A 19 5.92 -8.66 9.91
C VAL A 19 5.79 -8.88 8.41
N ALA A 20 5.07 -8.01 7.69
CA ALA A 20 4.88 -8.10 6.24
C ALA A 20 6.23 -8.09 5.50
N ARG A 21 7.15 -7.22 5.91
CA ARG A 21 8.49 -7.08 5.33
C ARG A 21 9.52 -8.06 5.92
N GLY A 22 9.12 -8.89 6.89
CA GLY A 22 9.97 -9.93 7.47
C GLY A 22 11.06 -9.41 8.41
N THR A 23 10.88 -8.25 9.03
CA THR A 23 11.80 -7.69 10.02
C THR A 23 11.42 -8.03 11.47
N ALA A 24 10.23 -8.61 11.68
CA ALA A 24 9.73 -9.06 12.98
C ALA A 24 9.21 -10.50 12.98
N LYS A 25 9.38 -11.19 14.11
CA LYS A 25 8.66 -12.43 14.47
C LYS A 25 7.36 -12.12 15.19
N VAL A 26 6.44 -13.07 15.20
CA VAL A 26 5.12 -12.94 15.84
C VAL A 26 5.01 -13.90 17.03
N VAL A 27 4.42 -13.42 18.12
CA VAL A 27 4.09 -14.22 19.31
C VAL A 27 2.69 -13.85 19.78
N LEU A 28 1.89 -14.83 20.22
CA LEU A 28 0.61 -14.57 20.88
C LEU A 28 0.82 -14.28 22.37
N ASP A 29 0.20 -13.22 22.88
CA ASP A 29 0.17 -12.96 24.31
C ASP A 29 -0.61 -14.07 25.05
N PRO A 30 -0.18 -14.54 26.24
CA PRO A 30 -0.96 -15.52 27.01
C PRO A 30 -2.40 -15.09 27.30
N ALA A 31 -2.67 -13.79 27.47
CA ALA A 31 -4.02 -13.27 27.62
C ALA A 31 -4.85 -13.39 26.33
N THR A 32 -4.21 -13.27 25.16
CA THR A 32 -4.84 -13.53 23.84
C THR A 32 -5.28 -14.98 23.75
N VAL A 33 -4.40 -15.92 24.10
CA VAL A 33 -4.71 -17.37 24.10
C VAL A 33 -5.89 -17.66 25.03
N ALA A 34 -5.91 -17.07 26.23
CA ALA A 34 -7.02 -17.23 27.18
C ALA A 34 -8.35 -16.64 26.66
N ALA A 35 -8.31 -15.47 26.01
CA ALA A 35 -9.50 -14.83 25.42
C ALA A 35 -10.09 -15.68 24.28
N MET A 36 -9.23 -16.23 23.42
CA MET A 36 -9.64 -17.15 22.36
C MET A 36 -10.26 -18.43 22.93
N ALA A 37 -9.63 -19.05 23.93
CA ALA A 37 -10.16 -20.23 24.59
C ALA A 37 -11.54 -19.98 25.24
N THR A 38 -11.75 -18.81 25.82
CA THR A 38 -13.06 -18.39 26.38
C THR A 38 -14.11 -18.24 25.28
N SER A 39 -13.76 -17.63 24.15
CA SER A 39 -14.65 -17.53 22.98
C SER A 39 -15.02 -18.90 22.43
N ARG A 40 -14.06 -19.82 22.39
CA ARG A 40 -14.25 -21.18 21.89
C ARG A 40 -15.21 -21.98 22.77
N SER A 41 -15.08 -21.90 24.09
CA SER A 41 -15.95 -22.65 25.01
C SER A 41 -17.43 -22.26 24.89
N ILE A 42 -17.72 -21.02 24.50
CA ILE A 42 -19.09 -20.56 24.21
C ILE A 42 -19.64 -21.26 22.97
N VAL A 43 -18.84 -21.36 21.89
CA VAL A 43 -19.23 -22.08 20.68
C VAL A 43 -19.44 -23.56 20.97
N ASP A 44 -18.54 -24.18 21.75
CA ASP A 44 -18.67 -25.59 22.16
C ASP A 44 -19.97 -25.84 22.95
N GLY A 45 -20.32 -24.93 23.87
CA GLY A 45 -21.57 -25.02 24.64
C GLY A 45 -22.84 -24.90 23.79
N ILE A 46 -22.83 -24.00 22.80
CA ILE A 46 -23.94 -23.86 21.84
C ILE A 46 -24.06 -25.10 20.97
N GLU A 47 -22.92 -25.64 20.54
CA GLU A 47 -22.85 -26.84 19.73
C GLU A 47 -23.45 -28.05 20.47
N ALA A 48 -23.08 -28.22 21.74
CA ALA A 48 -23.61 -29.26 22.63
C ALA A 48 -25.11 -29.10 22.90
N ALA A 49 -25.63 -27.88 22.91
CA ALA A 49 -27.06 -27.59 23.10
C ALA A 49 -27.92 -27.82 21.85
N GLY A 50 -27.31 -28.15 20.69
CA GLY A 50 -28.04 -28.46 19.45
C GLY A 50 -28.78 -27.26 18.82
N ARG A 51 -28.43 -26.02 19.20
CA ARG A 51 -29.07 -24.82 18.67
C ARG A 51 -28.56 -24.52 17.24
N PRO A 52 -29.45 -24.18 16.28
CA PRO A 52 -29.02 -23.78 14.95
C PRO A 52 -28.28 -22.43 15.01
N VAL A 53 -27.03 -22.41 14.51
CA VAL A 53 -26.19 -21.21 14.41
C VAL A 53 -25.44 -21.24 13.09
N TYR A 54 -25.50 -20.12 12.37
CA TYR A 54 -24.87 -19.93 11.05
C TYR A 54 -23.37 -20.28 11.08
N GLY A 55 -22.91 -21.09 10.13
CA GLY A 55 -21.51 -21.49 10.02
C GLY A 55 -20.98 -22.41 11.13
N VAL A 56 -21.83 -22.79 12.10
CA VAL A 56 -21.54 -23.76 13.16
C VAL A 56 -22.32 -25.05 12.92
N SER A 57 -23.65 -24.96 12.83
CA SER A 57 -24.57 -26.10 12.64
C SER A 57 -25.39 -26.03 11.36
N THR A 58 -25.15 -25.02 10.52
CA THR A 58 -25.75 -24.88 9.18
C THR A 58 -24.71 -24.59 8.09
N GLY A 59 -25.12 -24.66 6.82
CA GLY A 59 -24.30 -24.30 5.65
C GLY A 59 -23.99 -22.80 5.54
N PHE A 60 -23.35 -22.41 4.43
CA PHE A 60 -22.84 -21.05 4.21
C PHE A 60 -23.58 -20.31 3.09
N GLY A 61 -23.64 -18.98 3.15
CA GLY A 61 -24.25 -18.14 2.12
C GLY A 61 -25.69 -18.54 1.82
N ALA A 62 -26.00 -18.82 0.54
CA ALA A 62 -27.33 -19.27 0.11
C ALA A 62 -27.80 -20.59 0.78
N LEU A 63 -26.88 -21.35 1.40
CA LEU A 63 -27.17 -22.60 2.12
C LEU A 63 -27.30 -22.40 3.63
N ALA A 64 -27.42 -21.16 4.12
CA ALA A 64 -27.51 -20.82 5.55
C ALA A 64 -28.64 -21.55 6.31
N ASN A 65 -29.70 -21.97 5.60
CA ASN A 65 -30.86 -22.68 6.16
C ASN A 65 -30.75 -24.21 6.09
N THR A 66 -29.62 -24.76 5.64
CA THR A 66 -29.39 -26.21 5.57
C THR A 66 -28.69 -26.71 6.82
N PHE A 67 -29.35 -27.56 7.61
CA PHE A 67 -28.78 -28.15 8.82
C PHE A 67 -27.66 -29.14 8.50
N VAL A 68 -26.60 -29.15 9.32
CA VAL A 68 -25.45 -30.05 9.21
C VAL A 68 -25.29 -30.86 10.49
N ALA A 69 -25.33 -32.19 10.33
CA ALA A 69 -25.15 -33.15 11.42
C ALA A 69 -23.76 -33.01 12.07
N PRO A 70 -23.64 -33.17 13.42
CA PRO A 70 -22.37 -33.00 14.14
C PRO A 70 -21.17 -33.72 13.52
N GLU A 71 -21.37 -34.95 13.05
CA GLU A 71 -20.31 -35.83 12.53
C GLU A 71 -19.73 -35.31 11.20
N ARG A 72 -20.46 -34.43 10.51
CA ARG A 72 -20.06 -33.84 9.23
C ARG A 72 -19.53 -32.41 9.35
N ARG A 73 -19.48 -31.84 10.56
CA ARG A 73 -19.09 -30.43 10.73
C ARG A 73 -17.62 -30.17 10.42
N ALA A 74 -16.73 -31.13 10.72
CA ALA A 74 -15.33 -31.05 10.31
C ALA A 74 -15.19 -31.12 8.79
N GLU A 75 -15.85 -32.11 8.16
CA GLU A 75 -15.93 -32.25 6.69
C GLU A 75 -16.41 -30.95 6.03
N LEU A 76 -17.44 -30.31 6.60
CA LEU A 76 -17.97 -29.02 6.13
C LEU A 76 -16.91 -27.91 6.10
N GLN A 77 -16.08 -27.79 7.14
CA GLN A 77 -15.05 -26.75 7.18
C GLN A 77 -13.95 -27.00 6.14
N HIS A 78 -13.50 -28.25 6.01
CA HIS A 78 -12.52 -28.63 4.99
C HIS A 78 -13.05 -28.40 3.56
N ALA A 79 -14.30 -28.80 3.31
CA ALA A 79 -14.96 -28.59 2.02
C ALA A 79 -15.15 -27.10 1.70
N LEU A 80 -15.46 -26.27 2.71
CA LEU A 80 -15.52 -24.81 2.56
C LEU A 80 -14.18 -24.27 2.07
N ILE A 81 -13.07 -24.55 2.76
CA ILE A 81 -11.75 -24.04 2.39
C ILE A 81 -11.39 -24.46 0.95
N ARG A 82 -11.54 -25.74 0.62
CA ARG A 82 -11.22 -26.27 -0.72
C ARG A 82 -12.04 -25.63 -1.83
N SER A 83 -13.35 -25.47 -1.61
CA SER A 83 -14.26 -24.89 -2.62
C SER A 83 -14.04 -23.38 -2.79
N HIS A 84 -13.65 -22.67 -1.73
CA HIS A 84 -13.48 -21.22 -1.74
C HIS A 84 -12.10 -20.77 -2.21
N ALA A 85 -11.10 -21.66 -2.21
CA ALA A 85 -9.78 -21.41 -2.79
C ALA A 85 -9.80 -21.40 -4.34
N ALA A 86 -10.73 -20.63 -4.92
CA ALA A 86 -11.02 -20.52 -6.34
C ALA A 86 -10.34 -19.31 -7.01
N GLY A 87 -9.35 -18.71 -6.34
CA GLY A 87 -8.59 -17.59 -6.91
C GLY A 87 -7.75 -17.98 -8.14
N VAL A 88 -7.53 -17.03 -9.04
CA VAL A 88 -6.72 -17.17 -10.27
C VAL A 88 -5.83 -15.94 -10.54
N GLY A 89 -4.87 -16.06 -11.46
CA GLY A 89 -3.96 -14.97 -11.85
C GLY A 89 -2.55 -15.08 -11.26
N ALA A 90 -1.79 -13.98 -11.37
CA ALA A 90 -0.45 -13.86 -10.81
C ALA A 90 -0.47 -13.93 -9.27
N PRO A 91 0.63 -14.33 -8.62
CA PRO A 91 0.69 -14.34 -7.17
C PRO A 91 0.65 -12.92 -6.61
N MET A 92 -0.10 -12.73 -5.53
CA MET A 92 0.02 -11.55 -4.69
C MET A 92 1.44 -11.44 -4.11
N PRO A 93 2.00 -10.23 -3.99
CA PRO A 93 3.34 -10.05 -3.40
C PRO A 93 3.43 -10.64 -2.00
N ARG A 94 4.59 -11.24 -1.67
CA ARG A 94 4.85 -11.88 -0.36
C ARG A 94 4.44 -11.01 0.83
N GLU A 95 4.76 -9.72 0.78
CA GLU A 95 4.42 -8.79 1.87
C GLU A 95 2.91 -8.64 2.08
N VAL A 96 2.10 -8.70 1.01
CA VAL A 96 0.64 -8.62 1.10
C VAL A 96 0.08 -9.87 1.76
N VAL A 97 0.56 -11.04 1.34
CA VAL A 97 0.13 -12.32 1.92
C VAL A 97 0.50 -12.39 3.39
N ARG A 98 1.72 -11.98 3.76
CA ARG A 98 2.17 -11.92 5.16
C ARG A 98 1.36 -10.92 5.99
N ALA A 99 1.05 -9.74 5.45
CA ALA A 99 0.17 -8.77 6.12
C ALA A 99 -1.24 -9.34 6.33
N MET A 100 -1.81 -9.99 5.32
CA MET A 100 -3.12 -10.64 5.38
C MET A 100 -3.16 -11.74 6.44
N MET A 101 -2.15 -12.61 6.48
CA MET A 101 -2.05 -13.66 7.51
C MET A 101 -1.92 -13.08 8.93
N LEU A 102 -1.08 -12.06 9.12
CA LEU A 102 -0.95 -11.40 10.43
C LEU A 102 -2.27 -10.77 10.85
N LEU A 103 -2.93 -10.03 9.95
CA LEU A 103 -4.21 -9.39 10.26
C LEU A 103 -5.28 -10.44 10.53
N ARG A 104 -5.20 -11.60 9.87
CA ARG A 104 -6.09 -12.71 10.20
C ARG A 104 -5.84 -13.23 11.60
N VAL A 105 -4.58 -13.47 11.98
CA VAL A 105 -4.20 -13.82 13.37
C VAL A 105 -4.74 -12.78 14.34
N ARG A 106 -4.55 -11.48 14.07
CA ARG A 106 -5.04 -10.38 14.88
C ARG A 106 -6.56 -10.46 15.08
N SER A 107 -7.31 -10.71 14.02
CA SER A 107 -8.77 -10.78 14.10
C SER A 107 -9.26 -11.97 14.92
N LEU A 108 -8.63 -13.14 14.79
CA LEU A 108 -8.91 -14.30 15.65
C LEU A 108 -8.54 -14.01 17.11
N ALA A 109 -7.41 -13.34 17.33
CA ALA A 109 -6.88 -12.95 18.63
C ALA A 109 -7.77 -11.96 19.41
N LEU A 110 -8.68 -11.23 18.75
CA LEU A 110 -9.68 -10.40 19.44
C LEU A 110 -10.66 -11.23 20.29
N GLY A 111 -10.66 -12.57 20.17
CA GLY A 111 -11.45 -13.46 21.03
C GLY A 111 -12.96 -13.40 20.74
N ARG A 112 -13.33 -13.03 19.52
CA ARG A 112 -14.74 -12.89 19.09
C ARG A 112 -15.14 -13.86 17.98
N SER A 113 -14.20 -14.67 17.49
CA SER A 113 -14.41 -15.63 16.41
C SER A 113 -14.72 -17.05 16.88
N GLY A 114 -14.62 -17.38 18.17
CA GLY A 114 -14.95 -18.72 18.65
C GLY A 114 -14.10 -19.86 18.06
N VAL A 115 -12.82 -19.60 17.80
CA VAL A 115 -11.86 -20.58 17.25
C VAL A 115 -10.88 -21.05 18.33
N ARG A 116 -10.28 -22.24 18.15
CA ARG A 116 -9.21 -22.69 19.06
C ARG A 116 -7.95 -21.83 18.90
N PRO A 117 -7.19 -21.59 19.98
CA PRO A 117 -5.89 -20.90 19.91
C PRO A 117 -4.92 -21.51 18.89
N LEU A 118 -4.89 -22.85 18.80
CA LEU A 118 -4.08 -23.61 17.83
C LEU A 118 -4.17 -23.08 16.40
N VAL A 119 -5.34 -22.60 15.96
CA VAL A 119 -5.53 -22.10 14.59
C VAL A 119 -4.74 -20.80 14.36
N ALA A 120 -4.73 -19.90 15.33
CA ALA A 120 -3.93 -18.68 15.26
C ALA A 120 -2.44 -18.98 15.43
N GLU A 121 -2.08 -19.93 16.31
CA GLU A 121 -0.71 -20.41 16.51
C GLU A 121 -0.14 -20.96 15.19
N ALA A 122 -0.89 -21.78 14.46
CA ALA A 122 -0.44 -22.32 13.18
C ALA A 122 -0.17 -21.24 12.11
N LEU A 123 -1.00 -20.18 12.04
CA LEU A 123 -0.73 -19.04 11.17
C LEU A 123 0.53 -18.27 11.60
N VAL A 124 0.74 -18.12 12.90
CA VAL A 124 1.96 -17.53 13.48
C VAL A 124 3.19 -18.37 13.12
N ASP A 125 3.08 -19.69 13.17
CA ASP A 125 4.16 -20.61 12.81
C ASP A 125 4.53 -20.49 11.33
N LEU A 126 3.55 -20.39 10.42
CA LEU A 126 3.83 -20.11 9.01
C LEU A 126 4.57 -18.78 8.82
N LEU A 127 4.14 -17.71 9.49
CA LEU A 127 4.79 -16.39 9.43
C LEU A 127 6.23 -16.42 9.94
N ASN A 128 6.48 -17.14 11.02
CA ASN A 128 7.77 -17.25 11.70
C ASN A 128 8.76 -18.17 10.96
N HIS A 129 8.27 -19.19 10.24
CA HIS A 129 9.07 -20.06 9.37
C HIS A 129 9.20 -19.55 7.93
N ASP A 130 8.64 -18.37 7.65
CA ASP A 130 8.59 -17.75 6.33
C ASP A 130 7.93 -18.60 5.24
N VAL A 131 6.95 -19.41 5.63
CA VAL A 131 6.11 -20.16 4.70
C VAL A 131 4.99 -19.25 4.22
N THR A 132 5.14 -18.67 3.03
CA THR A 132 4.16 -17.76 2.44
C THR A 132 3.25 -18.49 1.46
N PRO A 133 1.92 -18.55 1.69
CA PRO A 133 0.98 -19.12 0.73
C PRO A 133 1.04 -18.47 -0.65
N TRP A 134 0.87 -19.25 -1.71
CA TRP A 134 0.65 -18.73 -3.05
C TRP A 134 -0.79 -18.27 -3.18
N VAL A 135 -1.02 -16.97 -3.13
CA VAL A 135 -2.36 -16.38 -3.21
C VAL A 135 -2.54 -15.73 -4.58
N PRO A 136 -3.46 -16.20 -5.43
CA PRO A 136 -3.73 -15.55 -6.71
C PRO A 136 -4.41 -14.18 -6.55
N GLU A 137 -4.16 -13.26 -7.48
CA GLU A 137 -4.59 -11.86 -7.39
C GLU A 137 -6.08 -11.59 -7.70
N HIS A 138 -6.80 -12.57 -8.26
CA HIS A 138 -8.24 -12.47 -8.56
C HIS A 138 -9.05 -13.46 -7.73
N GLY A 139 -10.23 -13.02 -7.26
CA GLY A 139 -11.21 -13.89 -6.59
C GLY A 139 -11.99 -13.22 -5.46
N SER A 140 -11.44 -12.19 -4.81
CA SER A 140 -12.16 -11.44 -3.76
C SER A 140 -13.09 -10.38 -4.37
N LEU A 141 -14.32 -10.33 -3.84
CA LEU A 141 -15.29 -9.25 -4.06
C LEU A 141 -15.30 -8.24 -2.90
N GLY A 142 -14.59 -8.53 -1.80
CA GLY A 142 -14.67 -7.78 -0.55
C GLY A 142 -16.08 -7.73 0.06
N ALA A 143 -16.89 -8.76 -0.19
CA ALA A 143 -18.32 -8.83 0.15
C ALA A 143 -18.57 -9.50 1.50
N SER A 144 -18.16 -10.78 1.60
CA SER A 144 -18.13 -11.63 2.78
C SER A 144 -16.69 -11.75 3.32
N GLY A 145 -15.94 -10.65 3.20
CA GLY A 145 -14.49 -10.62 3.34
C GLY A 145 -13.73 -11.07 2.09
N ASP A 146 -12.42 -11.25 2.24
CA ASP A 146 -11.47 -11.71 1.23
C ASP A 146 -11.44 -13.24 1.14
N LEU A 147 -12.62 -13.84 0.91
CA LEU A 147 -12.86 -15.29 0.98
C LEU A 147 -11.82 -16.11 0.20
N ALA A 148 -11.69 -15.89 -1.10
CA ALA A 148 -10.80 -16.69 -1.94
C ALA A 148 -9.31 -16.52 -1.58
N PRO A 149 -8.78 -15.30 -1.42
CA PRO A 149 -7.42 -15.09 -0.94
C PRO A 149 -7.13 -15.77 0.41
N LEU A 150 -8.01 -15.61 1.39
CA LEU A 150 -7.83 -16.21 2.71
C LEU A 150 -8.00 -17.75 2.68
N ALA A 151 -8.85 -18.28 1.80
CA ALA A 151 -8.98 -19.72 1.60
C ALA A 151 -7.69 -20.34 1.05
N HIS A 152 -6.97 -19.65 0.16
CA HIS A 152 -5.64 -20.08 -0.28
C HIS A 152 -4.62 -20.11 0.87
N CYS A 153 -4.69 -19.17 1.81
CA CYS A 153 -3.88 -19.23 3.04
C CYS A 153 -4.30 -20.39 3.95
N ALA A 154 -5.60 -20.60 4.12
CA ALA A 154 -6.14 -21.66 4.96
C ALA A 154 -5.80 -23.05 4.40
N LEU A 155 -5.77 -23.25 3.08
CA LEU A 155 -5.34 -24.51 2.47
C LEU A 155 -3.94 -24.93 2.93
N VAL A 156 -3.01 -23.99 3.03
CA VAL A 156 -1.65 -24.29 3.48
C VAL A 156 -1.65 -24.83 4.91
N LEU A 157 -2.53 -24.35 5.80
CA LEU A 157 -2.69 -24.92 7.14
C LEU A 157 -3.16 -26.38 7.12
N LEU A 158 -3.92 -26.77 6.10
CA LEU A 158 -4.40 -28.15 5.90
C LEU A 158 -3.36 -29.05 5.22
N GLY A 159 -2.16 -28.51 4.91
CA GLY A 159 -1.16 -29.21 4.09
C GLY A 159 -1.55 -29.29 2.61
N GLU A 160 -2.52 -28.49 2.16
CA GLU A 160 -3.03 -28.46 0.80
C GLU A 160 -2.67 -27.16 0.07
N GLY A 161 -2.89 -27.12 -1.25
CA GLY A 161 -2.60 -25.93 -2.06
C GLY A 161 -1.10 -25.70 -2.25
N TRP A 162 -0.73 -24.43 -2.36
CA TRP A 162 0.61 -24.02 -2.78
C TRP A 162 1.20 -22.94 -1.89
N VAL A 163 2.53 -22.93 -1.80
CA VAL A 163 3.32 -21.85 -1.22
C VAL A 163 4.13 -21.17 -2.31
N LEU A 164 4.49 -19.92 -2.07
CA LEU A 164 5.34 -19.11 -2.94
C LEU A 164 6.80 -19.55 -2.80
N GLY A 165 7.34 -20.10 -3.88
CA GLY A 165 8.73 -20.50 -3.98
C GLY A 165 9.69 -19.29 -4.15
N PRO A 166 10.99 -19.46 -3.85
CA PRO A 166 11.98 -18.38 -3.96
C PRO A 166 12.12 -17.80 -5.38
N ALA A 167 11.84 -18.60 -6.41
CA ALA A 167 11.87 -18.17 -7.80
C ALA A 167 10.54 -17.52 -8.26
N GLY A 168 9.58 -17.33 -7.35
CA GLY A 168 8.24 -16.88 -7.69
C GLY A 168 7.39 -17.96 -8.34
N ASP A 169 7.68 -19.24 -8.07
CA ASP A 169 6.96 -20.43 -8.57
C ASP A 169 6.07 -21.08 -7.48
N ARG A 170 5.21 -22.03 -7.88
CA ARG A 170 4.31 -22.75 -6.96
C ARG A 170 4.97 -24.00 -6.43
N LEU A 171 5.07 -24.13 -5.11
CA LEU A 171 5.52 -25.34 -4.45
C LEU A 171 4.37 -26.00 -3.67
N PRO A 172 4.26 -27.34 -3.60
CA PRO A 172 3.23 -28.01 -2.81
C PRO A 172 3.32 -27.65 -1.33
N ALA A 173 2.20 -27.27 -0.70
CA ALA A 173 2.17 -26.88 0.70
C ALA A 173 2.61 -28.01 1.64
N ALA A 174 2.17 -29.25 1.39
CA ALA A 174 2.57 -30.42 2.17
C ALA A 174 4.09 -30.58 2.27
N ASP A 175 4.81 -30.33 1.17
CA ASP A 175 6.27 -30.43 1.14
C ASP A 175 6.92 -29.30 1.93
N ALA A 176 6.36 -28.09 1.81
CA ALA A 176 6.82 -26.91 2.55
C ALA A 176 6.65 -27.09 4.06
N LEU A 177 5.49 -27.54 4.52
CA LEU A 177 5.24 -27.81 5.95
C LEU A 177 6.21 -28.84 6.51
N ARG A 178 6.37 -29.99 5.83
CA ARG A 178 7.31 -31.04 6.27
C ARG A 178 8.75 -30.55 6.38
N ARG A 179 9.19 -29.67 5.47
CA ARG A 179 10.55 -29.10 5.50
C ARG A 179 10.83 -28.25 6.74
N VAL A 180 9.79 -27.59 7.28
CA VAL A 180 9.91 -26.75 8.48
C VAL A 180 9.40 -27.44 9.75
N GLY A 181 9.03 -28.72 9.67
CA GLY A 181 8.56 -29.50 10.82
C GLY A 181 7.19 -29.11 11.33
N LEU A 182 6.34 -28.53 10.48
CA LEU A 182 4.95 -28.20 10.81
C LEU A 182 4.00 -29.30 10.34
N GLU A 183 2.97 -29.58 11.14
CA GLU A 183 1.94 -30.57 10.84
C GLU A 183 0.64 -29.88 10.37
N PRO A 184 -0.15 -30.51 9.47
CA PRO A 184 -1.46 -30.01 9.08
C PRO A 184 -2.43 -29.86 10.26
N VAL A 185 -3.29 -28.83 10.18
CA VAL A 185 -4.33 -28.55 11.17
C VAL A 185 -5.64 -29.21 10.77
N GLU A 186 -6.24 -29.98 11.69
CA GLU A 186 -7.60 -30.48 11.55
C GLU A 186 -8.62 -29.47 12.08
N LEU A 187 -9.51 -28.98 11.22
CA LEU A 187 -10.48 -27.93 11.57
C LEU A 187 -11.70 -28.47 12.33
N ALA A 188 -12.10 -27.75 13.38
CA ALA A 188 -13.35 -27.93 14.12
C ALA A 188 -14.44 -26.98 13.60
N ALA A 189 -15.69 -27.17 14.04
CA ALA A 189 -16.82 -26.32 13.66
C ALA A 189 -16.49 -24.81 13.80
N LYS A 190 -16.96 -24.00 12.85
CA LYS A 190 -16.70 -22.55 12.67
C LYS A 190 -15.31 -22.16 12.16
N GLU A 191 -14.27 -22.98 12.35
CA GLU A 191 -12.89 -22.54 12.13
C GLU A 191 -12.55 -22.29 10.66
N GLY A 192 -13.12 -23.06 9.74
CA GLY A 192 -12.96 -22.82 8.30
C GLY A 192 -13.52 -21.46 7.90
N LEU A 193 -14.73 -21.12 8.36
CA LEU A 193 -15.34 -19.83 8.09
C LEU A 193 -14.54 -18.68 8.71
N ALA A 194 -14.15 -18.81 9.97
CA ALA A 194 -13.40 -17.77 10.68
C ALA A 194 -12.03 -17.48 10.02
N LEU A 195 -11.39 -18.49 9.41
CA LEU A 195 -10.15 -18.32 8.65
C LEU A 195 -10.31 -17.46 7.40
N ILE A 196 -11.51 -17.46 6.78
CA ILE A 196 -11.70 -16.85 5.46
C ILE A 196 -12.63 -15.64 5.43
N ASN A 197 -13.37 -15.40 6.51
CA ASN A 197 -14.36 -14.34 6.58
C ASN A 197 -13.78 -13.08 7.24
N GLY A 198 -13.30 -12.12 6.44
CA GLY A 198 -12.79 -10.85 6.94
C GLY A 198 -12.09 -9.99 5.90
N THR A 199 -11.79 -8.74 6.24
CA THR A 199 -11.23 -7.71 5.33
C THR A 199 -9.70 -7.63 5.40
N ASP A 200 -9.03 -8.68 5.87
CA ASP A 200 -7.62 -8.66 6.27
C ASP A 200 -6.67 -8.39 5.09
N GLY A 201 -7.00 -8.87 3.89
CA GLY A 201 -6.17 -8.70 2.69
C GLY A 201 -6.22 -7.27 2.18
N MET A 202 -7.42 -6.71 2.03
CA MET A 202 -7.60 -5.32 1.64
C MET A 202 -7.06 -4.33 2.69
N LEU A 203 -7.23 -4.60 3.99
CA LEU A 203 -6.63 -3.78 5.06
C LEU A 203 -5.09 -3.86 5.01
N GLY A 204 -4.52 -5.05 4.81
CA GLY A 204 -3.08 -5.24 4.70
C GLY A 204 -2.48 -4.44 3.54
N MET A 205 -3.12 -4.50 2.36
CA MET A 205 -2.73 -3.69 1.21
C MET A 205 -2.87 -2.19 1.49
N LEU A 206 -3.94 -1.74 2.15
CA LEU A 206 -4.15 -0.33 2.48
C LEU A 206 -3.09 0.20 3.44
N LEU A 207 -2.72 -0.56 4.48
CA LEU A 207 -1.68 -0.16 5.43
C LEU A 207 -0.29 -0.08 4.76
N LEU A 208 0.04 -1.04 3.89
CA LEU A 208 1.26 -1.01 3.08
C LEU A 208 1.27 0.21 2.16
N ALA A 209 0.17 0.44 1.44
CA ALA A 209 0.02 1.56 0.52
C ALA A 209 0.08 2.91 1.24
N SER A 210 -0.53 3.05 2.42
CA SER A 210 -0.45 4.27 3.23
C SER A 210 0.98 4.60 3.65
N HIS A 211 1.75 3.59 4.05
CA HIS A 211 3.16 3.78 4.40
C HIS A 211 3.98 4.23 3.18
N ASP A 212 3.81 3.57 2.04
CA ASP A 212 4.52 3.92 0.80
C ASP A 212 4.10 5.31 0.29
N ALA A 213 2.80 5.66 0.35
CA ALA A 213 2.29 6.97 -0.02
C ALA A 213 2.86 8.10 0.85
N ARG A 214 3.01 7.88 2.17
CA ARG A 214 3.62 8.86 3.08
C ARG A 214 5.06 9.19 2.68
N HIS A 215 5.82 8.19 2.24
CA HIS A 215 7.16 8.40 1.69
C HIS A 215 7.12 9.10 0.33
N LEU A 216 6.30 8.61 -0.60
CA LEU A 216 6.21 9.15 -1.95
C LEU A 216 5.71 10.61 -2.00
N PHE A 217 4.82 11.03 -1.09
CA PHE A 217 4.39 12.42 -1.03
C PHE A 217 5.48 13.36 -0.49
N ALA A 218 6.34 12.87 0.41
CA ALA A 218 7.55 13.62 0.78
C ALA A 218 8.54 13.68 -0.39
N MET A 219 8.73 12.57 -1.12
CA MET A 219 9.55 12.57 -2.33
C MET A 219 8.99 13.45 -3.43
N ALA A 220 7.67 13.60 -3.56
CA ALA A 220 7.05 14.51 -4.50
C ALA A 220 7.35 15.98 -4.20
N ASP A 221 7.45 16.36 -2.91
CA ASP A 221 7.92 17.69 -2.51
C ASP A 221 9.40 17.88 -2.87
N VAL A 222 10.23 16.84 -2.65
CA VAL A 222 11.66 16.84 -3.01
C VAL A 222 11.82 17.05 -4.51
N THR A 223 11.23 16.20 -5.35
CA THR A 223 11.39 16.30 -6.81
C THR A 223 10.78 17.59 -7.37
N ALA A 224 9.66 18.06 -6.80
CA ALA A 224 9.09 19.35 -7.15
C ALA A 224 10.06 20.51 -6.85
N ALA A 225 10.65 20.55 -5.65
CA ALA A 225 11.61 21.59 -5.28
C ALA A 225 12.84 21.57 -6.20
N LEU A 226 13.39 20.39 -6.51
CA LEU A 226 14.51 20.25 -7.43
C LEU A 226 14.16 20.72 -8.84
N ALA A 227 12.97 20.39 -9.34
CA ALA A 227 12.50 20.82 -10.64
C ALA A 227 12.28 22.33 -10.70
N ILE A 228 11.71 22.92 -9.64
CA ILE A 228 11.55 24.37 -9.48
C ILE A 228 12.91 25.04 -9.50
N GLU A 229 13.88 24.55 -8.73
CA GLU A 229 15.24 25.08 -8.66
C GLU A 229 15.93 25.02 -10.04
N ALA A 230 15.91 23.87 -10.70
CA ALA A 230 16.49 23.70 -12.04
C ALA A 230 15.87 24.64 -13.08
N MET A 231 14.56 24.88 -13.01
CA MET A 231 13.86 25.79 -13.88
C MET A 231 13.99 27.26 -13.47
N LEU A 232 14.76 27.62 -12.44
CA LEU A 232 14.83 28.97 -11.88
C LEU A 232 13.44 29.49 -11.46
N GLY A 233 12.62 28.68 -10.80
CA GLY A 233 11.29 29.06 -10.33
C GLY A 233 11.33 29.93 -9.06
N SER A 234 10.24 30.64 -8.78
CA SER A 234 10.10 31.48 -7.60
C SER A 234 9.73 30.64 -6.37
N GLU A 235 10.39 30.90 -5.25
CA GLU A 235 10.04 30.32 -3.94
C GLU A 235 8.89 31.05 -3.23
N ARG A 236 8.52 32.25 -3.69
CA ARG A 236 7.50 33.11 -3.06
C ARG A 236 6.14 32.42 -2.85
N PRO A 237 5.65 31.54 -3.75
CA PRO A 237 4.39 30.84 -3.53
C PRO A 237 4.38 29.87 -2.34
N PHE A 238 5.55 29.58 -1.75
CA PHE A 238 5.71 28.61 -0.66
C PHE A 238 5.88 29.28 0.72
N LEU A 239 5.76 30.61 0.78
CA LEU A 239 5.87 31.37 2.01
C LEU A 239 4.79 30.94 3.04
N PRO A 240 5.16 30.63 4.30
CA PRO A 240 4.24 30.10 5.31
C PRO A 240 2.97 30.93 5.54
N GLU A 241 3.05 32.26 5.44
CA GLU A 241 1.93 33.17 5.59
C GLU A 241 0.84 32.97 4.52
N LEU A 242 1.21 32.57 3.29
CA LEU A 242 0.27 32.28 2.20
C LEU A 242 -0.53 30.99 2.44
N HIS A 243 0.03 30.06 3.20
CA HIS A 243 -0.64 28.79 3.51
C HIS A 243 -1.42 28.88 4.83
N THR A 244 -1.11 29.86 5.68
CA THR A 244 -1.94 30.18 6.85
C THR A 244 -3.31 30.75 6.45
N ILE A 245 -3.38 31.56 5.38
CA ILE A 245 -4.66 32.13 4.90
C ILE A 245 -5.58 31.09 4.23
N ARG A 246 -5.06 29.92 3.85
CA ARG A 246 -5.82 28.77 3.33
C ARG A 246 -5.42 27.50 4.10
N PRO A 247 -6.02 27.24 5.27
CA PRO A 247 -5.46 26.38 6.31
C PRO A 247 -5.73 24.87 6.09
N HIS A 248 -5.39 24.36 4.92
CA HIS A 248 -5.32 22.90 4.69
C HIS A 248 -4.00 22.36 5.27
N PRO A 249 -4.03 21.43 6.25
CA PRO A 249 -2.81 20.95 6.90
C PRO A 249 -1.78 20.37 5.94
N GLY A 250 -2.21 19.50 5.02
CA GLY A 250 -1.33 18.92 4.01
C GLY A 250 -0.72 19.97 3.08
N GLN A 251 -1.48 21.02 2.74
CA GLN A 251 -0.97 22.13 1.92
C GLN A 251 0.13 22.90 2.65
N ALA A 252 -0.09 23.21 3.94
CA ALA A 252 0.92 23.90 4.75
C ALA A 252 2.19 23.04 4.92
N ALA A 253 2.02 21.73 5.13
CA ALA A 253 3.12 20.78 5.24
C ALA A 253 3.97 20.72 3.95
N SER A 254 3.33 20.53 2.78
CA SER A 254 4.02 20.49 1.50
C SER A 254 4.72 21.81 1.17
N ALA A 255 4.07 22.95 1.41
CA ALA A 255 4.69 24.25 1.22
C ALA A 255 5.91 24.47 2.12
N ALA A 256 5.80 24.11 3.40
CA ALA A 256 6.92 24.22 4.35
C ALA A 256 8.09 23.32 3.96
N ASN A 257 7.83 22.13 3.41
CA ASN A 257 8.86 21.25 2.85
C ASN A 257 9.53 21.93 1.64
N ILE A 258 8.76 22.29 0.60
CA ILE A 258 9.29 22.88 -0.64
C ILE A 258 10.07 24.17 -0.35
N HIS A 259 9.53 25.06 0.48
CA HIS A 259 10.22 26.30 0.85
C HIS A 259 11.60 26.02 1.45
N ARG A 260 11.68 25.08 2.40
CA ARG A 260 12.94 24.70 3.07
C ARG A 260 13.94 24.05 2.13
N LEU A 261 13.46 23.20 1.22
CA LEU A 261 14.27 22.51 0.22
C LEU A 261 14.96 23.49 -0.76
N LEU A 262 14.36 24.65 -1.01
CA LEU A 262 14.89 25.69 -1.92
C LEU A 262 15.90 26.65 -1.25
N GLN A 263 16.06 26.59 0.07
CA GLN A 263 16.93 27.55 0.78
C GLN A 263 18.43 27.27 0.55
N ASN A 264 19.24 28.30 0.74
CA ASN A 264 20.70 28.25 0.59
C ASN A 264 21.15 27.77 -0.80
N SER A 265 20.51 28.28 -1.85
CA SER A 265 20.79 27.95 -3.24
C SER A 265 21.27 29.18 -4.02
N ALA A 266 22.46 29.09 -4.62
CA ALA A 266 22.94 30.12 -5.53
C ALA A 266 22.12 30.15 -6.84
N VAL A 267 21.47 29.03 -7.19
CA VAL A 267 20.54 28.95 -8.33
C VAL A 267 19.29 29.79 -8.06
N MET A 268 18.75 29.73 -6.83
CA MET A 268 17.61 30.56 -6.42
C MET A 268 17.98 32.04 -6.30
N ASP A 269 19.16 32.33 -5.77
CA ASP A 269 19.63 33.71 -5.59
C ASP A 269 19.96 34.40 -6.92
N SER A 270 20.26 33.66 -7.99
CA SER A 270 20.64 34.23 -9.29
C SER A 270 19.54 35.03 -9.99
N HIS A 271 18.29 34.88 -9.58
CA HIS A 271 17.12 35.45 -10.27
C HIS A 271 16.03 35.99 -9.34
N ARG A 272 16.24 35.93 -8.02
CA ARG A 272 15.25 36.22 -6.97
C ARG A 272 14.54 37.57 -7.13
N ASP A 273 15.27 38.60 -7.53
CA ASP A 273 14.80 39.99 -7.68
C ASP A 273 14.71 40.46 -9.14
N ASP A 274 14.81 39.54 -10.11
CA ASP A 274 14.73 39.88 -11.53
C ASP A 274 13.26 40.10 -11.95
N LEU A 275 12.90 41.34 -12.29
CA LEU A 275 11.56 41.70 -12.77
C LEU A 275 11.34 41.37 -14.26
N ALA A 276 12.41 41.08 -15.02
CA ALA A 276 12.33 40.54 -16.37
C ALA A 276 12.13 39.01 -16.35
N HIS A 277 12.39 38.38 -15.20
CA HIS A 277 12.02 37.00 -14.91
C HIS A 277 10.51 36.87 -14.64
N ALA A 278 9.97 35.65 -14.73
CA ALA A 278 8.52 35.46 -14.64
C ALA A 278 7.99 35.88 -13.25
N VAL A 279 7.18 36.95 -13.20
CA VAL A 279 6.48 37.44 -11.99
C VAL A 279 5.61 36.34 -11.36
N GLN A 280 5.12 35.39 -12.17
CA GLN A 280 4.45 34.19 -11.70
C GLN A 280 4.90 32.95 -12.48
N ASP A 281 5.14 31.87 -11.74
CA ASP A 281 5.32 30.54 -12.31
C ASP A 281 4.02 29.91 -12.80
N ALA A 282 4.18 28.96 -13.73
CA ALA A 282 3.12 28.05 -14.15
C ALA A 282 2.62 27.18 -12.99
N TYR A 283 1.39 26.69 -13.11
CA TYR A 283 0.71 25.99 -12.00
C TYR A 283 1.40 24.69 -11.60
N SER A 284 2.08 23.98 -12.49
CA SER A 284 2.77 22.75 -12.12
C SER A 284 3.88 22.96 -11.07
N MET A 285 4.46 24.16 -11.03
CA MET A 285 5.40 24.61 -9.99
C MET A 285 4.66 25.28 -8.83
N ARG A 286 3.88 26.32 -9.14
CA ARG A 286 3.25 27.19 -8.13
C ARG A 286 2.16 26.51 -7.30
N CYS A 287 1.43 25.58 -7.89
CA CYS A 287 0.33 24.86 -7.25
C CYS A 287 0.77 23.50 -6.66
N ALA A 288 2.08 23.20 -6.63
CA ALA A 288 2.58 21.94 -6.08
C ALA A 288 2.11 21.68 -4.63
N PRO A 289 2.15 22.66 -3.70
CA PRO A 289 1.63 22.45 -2.35
C PRO A 289 0.14 22.15 -2.27
N GLN A 290 -0.66 22.76 -3.14
CA GLN A 290 -2.11 22.59 -3.15
C GLN A 290 -2.48 21.17 -3.60
N VAL A 291 -1.77 20.61 -4.58
CA VAL A 291 -2.02 19.26 -5.10
C VAL A 291 -1.42 18.18 -4.18
N ALA A 292 -0.13 18.28 -3.84
CA ALA A 292 0.50 17.33 -2.92
C ALA A 292 -0.13 17.39 -1.52
N GLY A 293 -0.53 18.59 -1.07
CA GLY A 293 -1.23 18.78 0.18
C GLY A 293 -2.61 18.14 0.24
N ALA A 294 -3.40 18.24 -0.84
CA ALA A 294 -4.69 17.55 -0.92
C ALA A 294 -4.52 16.01 -0.86
N ALA A 295 -3.43 15.49 -1.43
CA ALA A 295 -3.12 14.07 -1.35
C ALA A 295 -2.72 13.63 0.07
N ARG A 296 -1.99 14.48 0.80
CA ARG A 296 -1.67 14.27 2.23
C ARG A 296 -2.91 14.28 3.12
N ASP A 297 -3.81 15.25 2.94
CA ASP A 297 -5.08 15.29 3.67
C ASP A 297 -5.95 14.04 3.38
N THR A 298 -5.90 13.56 2.13
CA THR A 298 -6.57 12.30 1.73
C THR A 298 -5.95 11.10 2.42
N LEU A 299 -4.61 11.01 2.48
CA LEU A 299 -3.90 9.95 3.19
C LEU A 299 -4.23 9.94 4.69
N ASP A 300 -4.29 11.11 5.34
CA ASP A 300 -4.65 11.20 6.75
C ASP A 300 -6.09 10.68 6.99
N PHE A 301 -7.04 10.97 6.09
CA PHE A 301 -8.36 10.34 6.12
C PHE A 301 -8.29 8.82 5.97
N VAL A 302 -7.50 8.32 5.01
CA VAL A 302 -7.31 6.89 4.79
C VAL A 302 -6.75 6.19 6.03
N GLU A 303 -5.76 6.78 6.69
CA GLU A 303 -5.17 6.22 7.90
C GLU A 303 -6.15 6.20 9.07
N VAL A 304 -7.07 7.17 9.17
CA VAL A 304 -8.18 7.11 10.13
C VAL A 304 -9.09 5.92 9.86
N VAL A 305 -9.44 5.66 8.59
CA VAL A 305 -10.27 4.51 8.20
C VAL A 305 -9.53 3.19 8.50
N ALA A 306 -8.29 3.05 8.04
CA ALA A 306 -7.47 1.86 8.27
C ALA A 306 -7.26 1.61 9.78
N GLY A 307 -7.03 2.66 10.57
CA GLY A 307 -6.89 2.57 12.01
C GLY A 307 -8.16 2.09 12.72
N ARG A 308 -9.35 2.47 12.24
CA ARG A 308 -10.63 1.94 12.75
C ARG A 308 -10.75 0.45 12.44
N GLU A 309 -10.51 0.06 11.18
CA GLU A 309 -10.56 -1.34 10.76
C GLU A 309 -9.55 -2.23 11.51
N LEU A 310 -8.38 -1.66 11.84
CA LEU A 310 -7.34 -2.34 12.61
C LEU A 310 -7.79 -2.74 14.02
N ARG A 311 -8.88 -2.15 14.52
CA ARG A 311 -9.50 -2.47 15.81
C ARG A 311 -10.84 -3.20 15.67
N SER A 312 -11.33 -3.40 14.44
CA SER A 312 -12.63 -4.02 14.16
C SER A 312 -12.59 -5.53 14.28
N VAL A 313 -13.70 -6.12 14.71
CA VAL A 313 -14.01 -7.55 14.55
C VAL A 313 -14.74 -7.71 13.23
N VAL A 314 -14.06 -8.26 12.23
CA VAL A 314 -14.52 -8.33 10.82
C VAL A 314 -15.02 -9.72 10.41
N ASP A 315 -15.14 -10.65 11.36
CA ASP A 315 -15.65 -12.02 11.16
C ASP A 315 -17.20 -12.07 11.26
N ASN A 316 -17.78 -13.18 10.83
CA ASN A 316 -19.18 -13.53 11.04
C ASN A 316 -19.40 -15.06 11.13
N PRO A 317 -20.23 -15.55 12.07
CA PRO A 317 -20.86 -14.79 13.16
C PRO A 317 -19.85 -14.51 14.29
N VAL A 318 -20.21 -13.59 15.18
CA VAL A 318 -19.33 -13.14 16.27
C VAL A 318 -19.88 -13.51 17.65
N VAL A 319 -18.98 -13.76 18.59
CA VAL A 319 -19.28 -14.01 20.01
C VAL A 319 -19.33 -12.68 20.76
N LEU A 320 -20.51 -12.28 21.21
CA LEU A 320 -20.72 -11.05 21.99
C LEU A 320 -20.21 -11.19 23.44
N PRO A 321 -19.95 -10.06 24.14
CA PRO A 321 -19.50 -10.09 25.54
C PRO A 321 -20.43 -10.82 26.51
N ASP A 322 -21.72 -10.89 26.20
CA ASP A 322 -22.75 -11.59 26.98
C ASP A 322 -22.86 -13.09 26.62
N GLY A 323 -22.00 -13.60 25.74
CA GLY A 323 -21.95 -15.00 25.32
C GLY A 323 -22.91 -15.36 24.18
N ARG A 324 -23.67 -14.41 23.63
CA ARG A 324 -24.47 -14.67 22.43
C ARG A 324 -23.58 -14.80 21.18
N VAL A 325 -24.05 -15.60 20.22
CA VAL A 325 -23.44 -15.68 18.88
C VAL A 325 -24.42 -15.08 17.89
N GLU A 326 -24.02 -13.98 17.25
CA GLU A 326 -24.89 -13.19 16.39
C GLU A 326 -24.28 -13.03 15.00
N SER A 327 -25.15 -13.03 13.99
CA SER A 327 -24.77 -12.74 12.61
C SER A 327 -24.66 -11.23 12.40
N THR A 328 -23.67 -10.79 11.63
CA THR A 328 -23.37 -9.40 11.28
C THR A 328 -22.86 -9.31 9.83
N GLY A 329 -22.72 -8.09 9.32
CA GLY A 329 -22.10 -7.76 8.03
C GLY A 329 -20.73 -7.08 8.16
N ASN A 330 -20.04 -7.22 9.30
CA ASN A 330 -18.76 -6.55 9.55
C ASN A 330 -17.62 -6.94 8.59
N PHE A 331 -17.80 -8.02 7.82
CA PHE A 331 -16.89 -8.47 6.78
C PHE A 331 -16.94 -7.63 5.49
N HIS A 332 -17.90 -6.69 5.37
CA HIS A 332 -18.12 -5.94 4.14
C HIS A 332 -17.13 -4.76 4.03
N GLY A 333 -16.20 -4.83 3.09
CA GLY A 333 -15.04 -3.94 2.98
C GLY A 333 -15.26 -2.52 2.44
N ALA A 334 -16.50 -2.00 2.46
CA ALA A 334 -16.84 -0.71 1.84
C ALA A 334 -15.99 0.47 2.36
N PRO A 335 -15.73 0.61 3.68
CA PRO A 335 -14.88 1.69 4.18
C PRO A 335 -13.47 1.67 3.56
N LEU A 336 -12.90 0.47 3.41
CA LEU A 336 -11.56 0.29 2.85
C LEU A 336 -11.55 0.52 1.34
N GLY A 337 -12.60 0.08 0.63
CA GLY A 337 -12.75 0.32 -0.81
C GLY A 337 -12.78 1.82 -1.14
N PHE A 338 -13.60 2.59 -0.43
CA PHE A 338 -13.66 4.05 -0.62
C PHE A 338 -12.33 4.73 -0.26
N ALA A 339 -11.70 4.35 0.86
CA ALA A 339 -10.42 4.92 1.24
C ALA A 339 -9.33 4.63 0.19
N ALA A 340 -9.25 3.39 -0.30
CA ALA A 340 -8.29 3.02 -1.34
C ALA A 340 -8.52 3.80 -2.65
N ASP A 341 -9.77 3.97 -3.05
CA ASP A 341 -10.12 4.72 -4.27
C ASP A 341 -9.79 6.21 -4.15
N TYR A 342 -10.08 6.84 -3.02
CA TYR A 342 -9.73 8.25 -2.79
C TYR A 342 -8.22 8.46 -2.86
N LEU A 343 -7.43 7.58 -2.23
CA LEU A 343 -5.98 7.69 -2.27
C LEU A 343 -5.41 7.39 -3.67
N ALA A 344 -6.02 6.48 -4.43
CA ALA A 344 -5.61 6.21 -5.81
C ALA A 344 -5.83 7.43 -6.71
N ILE A 345 -6.97 8.13 -6.56
CA ILE A 345 -7.25 9.38 -7.27
C ILE A 345 -6.20 10.45 -6.90
N ALA A 346 -5.96 10.64 -5.61
CA ALA A 346 -5.01 11.64 -5.14
C ALA A 346 -3.58 11.37 -5.63
N ALA A 347 -3.10 10.12 -5.53
CA ALA A 347 -1.78 9.73 -5.99
C ALA A 347 -1.62 9.87 -7.51
N ALA A 348 -2.68 9.58 -8.29
CA ALA A 348 -2.68 9.80 -9.74
C ALA A 348 -2.49 11.29 -10.09
N GLU A 349 -3.13 12.21 -9.36
CA GLU A 349 -2.99 13.65 -9.59
C GLU A 349 -1.62 14.21 -9.15
N VAL A 350 -1.01 13.66 -8.09
CA VAL A 350 0.39 13.97 -7.73
C VAL A 350 1.33 13.57 -8.88
N GLY A 351 1.11 12.40 -9.47
CA GLY A 351 1.85 11.94 -10.64
C GLY A 351 1.62 12.83 -11.88
N ALA A 352 0.38 13.25 -12.12
CA ALA A 352 0.04 14.12 -13.25
C ALA A 352 0.71 15.50 -13.15
N ILE A 353 0.73 16.13 -11.98
CA ILE A 353 1.40 17.43 -11.81
C ILE A 353 2.94 17.31 -11.89
N ALA A 354 3.50 16.20 -11.42
CA ALA A 354 4.94 15.90 -11.56
C ALA A 354 5.35 15.76 -13.03
N GLU A 355 4.57 15.03 -13.83
CA GLU A 355 4.82 14.89 -15.26
C GLU A 355 4.71 16.25 -15.99
N ARG A 356 3.80 17.15 -15.57
CA ARG A 356 3.77 18.53 -16.11
C ARG A 356 5.01 19.37 -15.74
N ARG A 357 5.77 19.02 -14.70
CA ARG A 357 7.07 19.64 -14.40
C ARG A 357 8.18 19.02 -15.26
N VAL A 358 8.15 17.71 -15.50
CA VAL A 358 9.02 17.03 -16.49
C VAL A 358 8.86 17.66 -17.86
N ASP A 359 7.63 17.75 -18.37
CA ASP A 359 7.32 18.36 -19.67
C ASP A 359 7.89 19.79 -19.81
N ARG A 360 7.83 20.59 -18.74
CA ARG A 360 8.39 21.93 -18.72
C ARG A 360 9.91 21.97 -18.68
N LEU A 361 10.55 21.08 -17.95
CA LEU A 361 12.02 20.98 -17.86
C LEU A 361 12.63 20.66 -19.23
N LEU A 362 11.96 19.82 -20.02
CA LEU A 362 12.48 19.34 -21.30
C LEU A 362 12.23 20.32 -22.47
N ASP A 363 11.39 21.34 -22.28
CA ASP A 363 11.00 22.30 -23.31
C ASP A 363 11.78 23.61 -23.20
N VAL A 364 12.63 23.88 -24.19
CA VAL A 364 13.48 25.08 -24.28
C VAL A 364 12.71 26.40 -24.16
N THR A 365 11.44 26.43 -24.54
CA THR A 365 10.62 27.65 -24.48
C THR A 365 10.07 27.91 -23.07
N ARG A 366 10.16 26.92 -22.17
CA ARG A 366 9.55 26.94 -20.84
C ARG A 366 10.52 26.64 -19.70
N SER A 367 11.71 26.11 -19.99
CA SER A 367 12.72 25.62 -19.04
C SER A 367 13.76 26.67 -18.60
N ARG A 368 13.66 27.90 -19.14
CA ARG A 368 14.51 29.06 -18.85
C ARG A 368 15.99 28.79 -19.17
N ASP A 369 16.33 28.77 -20.45
CA ASP A 369 17.70 28.58 -20.97
C ASP A 369 18.32 27.19 -20.76
N LEU A 370 17.55 26.19 -20.31
CA LEU A 370 18.02 24.81 -20.40
C LEU A 370 17.91 24.32 -21.86
N PRO A 371 18.87 23.51 -22.33
CA PRO A 371 18.85 22.99 -23.68
C PRO A 371 17.71 21.98 -23.89
N ALA A 372 17.35 21.75 -25.16
CA ALA A 372 16.23 20.89 -25.52
C ALA A 372 16.42 19.48 -24.95
N PHE A 373 15.40 18.98 -24.27
CA PHE A 373 15.41 17.65 -23.63
C PHE A 373 16.59 17.43 -22.67
N LEU A 374 17.16 18.52 -22.16
CA LEU A 374 18.33 18.55 -21.28
C LEU A 374 19.59 17.92 -21.90
N SER A 375 19.74 18.07 -23.21
CA SER A 375 20.90 17.59 -23.97
C SER A 375 21.79 18.75 -24.44
N PRO A 376 23.08 18.80 -24.06
CA PRO A 376 24.00 19.86 -24.52
C PRO A 376 24.10 19.97 -26.05
N ASP A 377 24.04 18.83 -26.76
CA ASP A 377 24.16 18.73 -28.22
C ASP A 377 22.87 18.13 -28.83
N ALA A 378 21.76 18.83 -28.62
CA ALA A 378 20.44 18.42 -29.11
C ALA A 378 20.40 18.30 -30.65
N GLY A 379 19.75 17.24 -31.14
CA GLY A 379 19.60 16.95 -32.57
C GLY A 379 20.32 15.67 -32.98
N VAL A 380 21.60 15.52 -32.59
CA VAL A 380 22.28 14.22 -32.61
C VAL A 380 21.85 13.39 -31.41
N ASN A 381 21.73 14.05 -30.25
CA ASN A 381 21.28 13.45 -29.00
C ASN A 381 19.84 13.88 -28.69
N SER A 382 19.04 12.93 -28.22
CA SER A 382 17.64 13.13 -27.82
C SER A 382 17.50 13.40 -26.31
N GLY A 383 18.56 13.20 -25.52
CA GLY A 383 18.55 13.43 -24.08
C GLY A 383 17.42 12.65 -23.39
N LEU A 384 16.61 13.34 -22.60
CA LEU A 384 15.51 12.73 -21.84
C LEU A 384 14.17 12.72 -22.57
N MET A 385 14.14 12.97 -23.89
CA MET A 385 12.91 13.00 -24.69
C MET A 385 12.02 11.76 -24.46
N ILE A 386 12.60 10.56 -24.50
CA ILE A 386 11.83 9.31 -24.37
C ILE A 386 11.49 8.99 -22.91
N ALA A 387 12.24 9.49 -21.91
CA ALA A 387 11.81 9.40 -20.52
C ALA A 387 10.49 10.14 -20.27
N GLN A 388 10.25 11.25 -20.99
CA GLN A 388 8.95 11.92 -20.98
C GLN A 388 7.82 11.01 -21.47
N TYR A 389 8.08 10.16 -22.47
CA TYR A 389 7.05 9.27 -23.03
C TYR A 389 6.65 8.22 -22.00
N THR A 390 7.63 7.68 -21.28
CA THR A 390 7.40 6.79 -20.14
C THR A 390 6.52 7.48 -19.10
N ALA A 391 6.86 8.71 -18.69
CA ALA A 391 6.05 9.45 -17.72
C ALA A 391 4.61 9.71 -18.23
N ALA A 392 4.46 10.19 -19.47
CA ALA A 392 3.15 10.45 -20.06
C ALA A 392 2.29 9.17 -20.18
N GLY A 393 2.89 8.05 -20.55
CA GLY A 393 2.23 6.74 -20.61
C GLY A 393 1.71 6.28 -19.25
N ILE A 394 2.54 6.43 -18.21
CA ILE A 394 2.16 6.10 -16.83
C ILE A 394 1.02 7.00 -16.33
N VAL A 395 1.05 8.31 -16.61
CA VAL A 395 -0.07 9.22 -16.27
C VAL A 395 -1.36 8.77 -16.94
N ALA A 396 -1.31 8.38 -18.20
CA ALA A 396 -2.49 7.89 -18.93
C ALA A 396 -3.05 6.59 -18.31
N GLU A 397 -2.19 5.70 -17.84
CA GLU A 397 -2.59 4.50 -17.10
C GLU A 397 -3.19 4.83 -15.74
N ASN A 398 -2.53 5.65 -14.93
CA ASN A 398 -3.01 6.06 -13.61
C ASN A 398 -4.36 6.76 -13.68
N ARG A 399 -4.63 7.53 -14.74
CA ARG A 399 -5.96 8.12 -14.96
C ARG A 399 -7.06 7.07 -15.11
N ARG A 400 -6.78 5.93 -15.76
CA ARG A 400 -7.73 4.81 -15.86
C ARG A 400 -7.85 4.07 -14.53
N LEU A 401 -6.73 3.84 -13.85
CA LEU A 401 -6.71 3.20 -12.53
C LEU A 401 -7.36 4.06 -11.44
N ALA A 402 -7.46 5.37 -11.63
CA ALA A 402 -8.17 6.28 -10.72
C ALA A 402 -9.71 6.11 -10.78
N ALA A 403 -10.26 5.42 -11.79
CA ALA A 403 -11.66 5.05 -11.79
C ALA A 403 -11.99 4.21 -10.54
N PRO A 404 -13.00 4.58 -9.73
CA PRO A 404 -13.31 3.86 -8.50
C PRO A 404 -13.75 2.43 -8.78
N ALA A 405 -13.14 1.46 -8.09
CA ALA A 405 -13.60 0.07 -8.12
C ALA A 405 -14.75 -0.14 -7.13
N SER A 406 -14.81 0.64 -6.06
CA SER A 406 -15.77 0.51 -4.96
C SER A 406 -17.22 0.80 -5.33
N VAL A 407 -17.49 1.22 -6.57
CA VAL A 407 -18.83 1.52 -7.09
C VAL A 407 -19.33 0.44 -8.06
N ASP A 408 -18.53 -0.59 -8.32
CA ASP A 408 -18.80 -1.64 -9.32
C ASP A 408 -19.27 -2.94 -8.66
N SER A 409 -20.35 -2.86 -7.87
CA SER A 409 -20.92 -4.03 -7.19
C SER A 409 -21.73 -4.89 -8.16
N LEU A 410 -21.50 -6.21 -8.13
CA LEU A 410 -22.28 -7.21 -8.88
C LEU A 410 -22.85 -8.25 -7.92
N PRO A 411 -24.14 -8.62 -8.06
CA PRO A 411 -24.75 -9.62 -7.19
C PRO A 411 -24.25 -11.04 -7.51
N THR A 412 -23.92 -11.80 -6.46
CA THR A 412 -23.42 -13.19 -6.56
C THR A 412 -24.17 -14.14 -5.63
N SER A 413 -23.80 -15.42 -5.69
CA SER A 413 -24.23 -16.42 -4.70
C SER A 413 -25.76 -16.55 -4.59
N GLY A 414 -26.46 -16.56 -5.72
CA GLY A 414 -27.92 -16.69 -5.76
C GLY A 414 -28.68 -15.49 -5.17
N MET A 415 -28.13 -14.27 -5.35
CA MET A 415 -28.65 -13.01 -4.80
C MET A 415 -28.50 -12.88 -3.27
N GLN A 416 -27.77 -13.79 -2.61
CA GLN A 416 -27.48 -13.64 -1.18
C GLN A 416 -26.40 -12.59 -0.92
N GLU A 417 -25.44 -12.47 -1.84
CA GLU A 417 -24.43 -11.41 -1.86
C GLU A 417 -24.81 -10.40 -2.94
N ASP A 418 -25.89 -9.66 -2.70
CA ASP A 418 -26.51 -8.75 -3.65
C ASP A 418 -25.81 -7.38 -3.74
N HIS A 419 -24.97 -7.06 -2.77
CA HIS A 419 -24.10 -5.89 -2.75
C HIS A 419 -22.72 -6.23 -2.18
N VAL A 420 -21.65 -5.75 -2.85
CA VAL A 420 -20.24 -6.03 -2.51
C VAL A 420 -19.41 -4.75 -2.52
N SER A 421 -18.25 -4.75 -1.87
CA SER A 421 -17.42 -3.54 -1.75
C SER A 421 -16.40 -3.33 -2.86
N MET A 422 -15.98 -4.40 -3.54
CA MET A 422 -14.82 -4.41 -4.43
C MET A 422 -13.53 -3.86 -3.79
N GLY A 423 -13.44 -3.87 -2.45
CA GLY A 423 -12.32 -3.28 -1.70
C GLY A 423 -10.96 -3.91 -2.03
N TRP A 424 -10.92 -5.20 -2.36
CA TRP A 424 -9.71 -5.88 -2.83
C TRP A 424 -9.18 -5.27 -4.14
N ALA A 425 -10.06 -5.03 -5.12
CA ALA A 425 -9.68 -4.44 -6.40
C ALA A 425 -9.24 -2.99 -6.24
N ALA A 426 -9.92 -2.22 -5.38
CA ALA A 426 -9.55 -0.85 -5.05
C ALA A 426 -8.16 -0.76 -4.39
N ALA A 427 -7.88 -1.62 -3.41
CA ALA A 427 -6.59 -1.67 -2.74
C ALA A 427 -5.47 -2.16 -3.68
N LYS A 428 -5.75 -3.15 -4.54
CA LYS A 428 -4.78 -3.64 -5.53
C LYS A 428 -4.39 -2.55 -6.52
N LYS A 429 -5.36 -1.85 -7.12
CA LYS A 429 -5.07 -0.79 -8.10
C LYS A 429 -4.37 0.41 -7.46
N LEU A 430 -4.68 0.75 -6.21
CA LEU A 430 -3.95 1.77 -5.46
C LEU A 430 -2.45 1.44 -5.39
N ARG A 431 -2.09 0.18 -5.08
CA ARG A 431 -0.67 -0.22 -5.04
C ARG A 431 0.01 -0.08 -6.40
N THR A 432 -0.67 -0.42 -7.50
CA THR A 432 -0.17 -0.16 -8.86
C THR A 432 0.02 1.34 -9.12
N VAL A 433 -0.93 2.19 -8.71
CA VAL A 433 -0.81 3.65 -8.86
C VAL A 433 0.39 4.21 -8.10
N LEU A 434 0.71 3.70 -6.90
CA LEU A 434 1.88 4.12 -6.12
C LEU A 434 3.20 3.62 -6.72
N ASP A 435 3.23 2.41 -7.26
CA ASP A 435 4.40 1.90 -7.99
C ASP A 435 4.68 2.74 -9.25
N ASN A 436 3.61 3.10 -9.97
CA ASN A 436 3.63 4.03 -11.09
C ASN A 436 4.09 5.44 -10.67
N LEU A 437 3.60 5.95 -9.52
CA LEU A 437 4.04 7.23 -8.96
C LEU A 437 5.53 7.22 -8.65
N THR A 438 6.07 6.13 -8.11
CA THR A 438 7.51 5.96 -7.88
C THR A 438 8.30 6.17 -9.17
N SER A 439 7.85 5.55 -10.26
CA SER A 439 8.47 5.69 -11.59
C SER A 439 8.33 7.11 -12.16
N LEU A 440 7.20 7.79 -11.95
CA LEU A 440 7.00 9.19 -12.37
C LEU A 440 7.94 10.14 -11.64
N LEU A 441 8.04 10.01 -10.32
CA LEU A 441 8.96 10.80 -9.51
C LEU A 441 10.42 10.49 -9.85
N ALA A 442 10.75 9.27 -10.29
CA ALA A 442 12.09 8.93 -10.77
C ALA A 442 12.46 9.68 -12.06
N VAL A 443 11.53 9.79 -13.02
CA VAL A 443 11.72 10.59 -14.23
C VAL A 443 11.91 12.07 -13.87
N GLU A 444 11.09 12.57 -12.95
CA GLU A 444 11.20 13.95 -12.45
C GLU A 444 12.53 14.20 -11.74
N LEU A 445 12.94 13.30 -10.86
CA LEU A 445 14.21 13.36 -10.15
C LEU A 445 15.39 13.40 -11.12
N LEU A 446 15.44 12.50 -12.11
CA LEU A 446 16.51 12.52 -13.11
C LEU A 446 16.52 13.83 -13.91
N SER A 447 15.34 14.27 -14.36
CA SER A 447 15.21 15.50 -15.15
C SER A 447 15.66 16.73 -14.35
N ALA A 448 15.26 16.82 -13.08
CA ALA A 448 15.65 17.90 -12.21
C ALA A 448 17.16 17.89 -11.92
N VAL A 449 17.74 16.73 -11.61
CA VAL A 449 19.20 16.60 -11.38
C VAL A 449 19.99 16.99 -12.63
N ARG A 450 19.59 16.52 -13.82
CA ARG A 450 20.23 16.90 -15.08
C ARG A 450 20.10 18.39 -15.35
N GLY A 451 18.93 18.98 -15.05
CA GLY A 451 18.73 20.43 -15.11
C GLY A 451 19.66 21.20 -14.16
N LEU A 452 19.83 20.74 -12.92
CA LEU A 452 20.76 21.35 -11.95
C LEU A 452 22.22 21.26 -12.40
N GLN A 453 22.67 20.12 -12.95
CA GLN A 453 24.02 19.99 -13.51
C GLN A 453 24.28 21.04 -14.62
N LEU A 454 23.27 21.28 -15.46
CA LEU A 454 23.32 22.29 -16.54
C LEU A 454 23.26 23.75 -16.05
N ARG A 455 23.05 23.99 -14.75
CA ARG A 455 23.15 25.32 -14.12
C ARG A 455 24.55 25.64 -13.59
N ALA A 456 25.51 24.73 -13.71
CA ALA A 456 26.89 25.01 -13.34
C ALA A 456 27.40 26.31 -14.03
N PRO A 457 28.15 27.18 -13.32
CA PRO A 457 28.78 26.96 -12.02
C PRO A 457 27.92 27.35 -10.80
N LEU A 458 26.61 27.61 -10.96
CA LEU A 458 25.75 27.92 -9.81
C LEU A 458 25.60 26.69 -8.90
N THR A 459 25.80 26.90 -7.60
CA THR A 459 25.68 25.85 -6.59
C THR A 459 24.20 25.63 -6.20
N PRO A 460 23.66 24.40 -6.34
CA PRO A 460 22.32 24.07 -5.89
C PRO A 460 22.16 24.14 -4.36
N SER A 461 20.91 24.12 -3.91
CA SER A 461 20.48 23.95 -2.52
C SER A 461 21.13 22.70 -1.90
N PRO A 462 21.19 22.60 -0.56
CA PRO A 462 21.54 21.36 0.13
C PRO A 462 20.83 20.12 -0.41
N ALA A 463 19.52 20.22 -0.65
CA ALA A 463 18.72 19.14 -1.21
C ALA A 463 19.14 18.81 -2.66
N GLY A 464 19.39 19.83 -3.48
CA GLY A 464 19.91 19.68 -4.84
C GLY A 464 21.25 18.96 -4.88
N ARG A 465 22.19 19.32 -4.02
CA ARG A 465 23.49 18.64 -3.92
C ARG A 465 23.34 17.20 -3.45
N ALA A 466 22.46 16.93 -2.49
CA ALA A 466 22.18 15.58 -2.03
C ALA A 466 21.58 14.71 -3.15
N ALA A 467 20.68 15.26 -3.96
CA ALA A 467 20.08 14.55 -5.10
C ALA A 467 21.08 14.29 -6.24
N VAL A 468 21.93 15.27 -6.57
CA VAL A 468 23.03 15.10 -7.53
C VAL A 468 23.99 14.00 -7.05
N ALA A 469 24.36 14.00 -5.77
CA ALA A 469 25.23 12.97 -5.19
C ALA A 469 24.57 11.58 -5.18
N ALA A 470 23.26 11.50 -4.89
CA ALA A 470 22.53 10.23 -4.84
C ALA A 470 22.44 9.53 -6.22
N LEU A 471 22.38 10.29 -7.31
CA LEU A 471 22.38 9.74 -8.67
C LEU A 471 23.76 9.66 -9.32
N GLY A 472 24.75 10.38 -8.78
CA GLY A 472 25.99 10.78 -9.46
C GLY A 472 26.65 9.71 -10.32
N ASP A 473 27.03 8.58 -9.71
CA ASP A 473 27.72 7.49 -10.43
C ASP A 473 26.85 6.81 -11.49
N ALA A 474 25.53 6.79 -11.29
CA ALA A 474 24.60 6.14 -12.22
C ALA A 474 24.35 6.99 -13.47
N ILE A 475 24.32 8.32 -13.34
CA ILE A 475 23.87 9.22 -14.42
C ILE A 475 25.00 10.01 -15.10
N GLY A 476 26.14 10.18 -14.42
CA GLY A 476 27.27 10.97 -14.88
C GLY A 476 26.94 12.43 -15.20
N GLU A 477 27.88 13.10 -15.87
CA GLU A 477 27.73 14.49 -16.31
C GLU A 477 26.81 14.61 -17.55
N PRO A 478 26.25 15.81 -17.82
CA PRO A 478 25.57 16.09 -19.08
C PRO A 478 26.45 15.79 -20.30
N GLY A 479 25.93 15.01 -21.26
CA GLY A 479 26.72 14.54 -22.40
C GLY A 479 25.89 13.79 -23.45
N PRO A 480 26.54 12.96 -24.29
CA PRO A 480 25.88 12.17 -25.34
C PRO A 480 24.83 11.20 -24.80
N ASP A 481 23.92 10.77 -25.68
CA ASP A 481 22.90 9.79 -25.35
C ASP A 481 23.51 8.46 -24.87
N VAL A 482 22.90 7.91 -23.82
CA VAL A 482 23.24 6.60 -23.26
C VAL A 482 21.99 5.72 -23.21
N PHE A 483 22.18 4.43 -22.94
CA PHE A 483 21.05 3.56 -22.64
C PHE A 483 20.36 4.02 -21.36
N LEU A 484 19.16 4.59 -21.51
CA LEU A 484 18.50 5.35 -20.44
C LEU A 484 17.80 4.47 -19.39
N ALA A 485 17.42 3.22 -19.73
CA ALA A 485 16.65 2.38 -18.81
C ALA A 485 17.37 2.06 -17.49
N PRO A 486 18.67 1.70 -17.47
CA PRO A 486 19.41 1.52 -16.21
C PRO A 486 19.46 2.78 -15.34
N LEU A 487 19.50 3.97 -15.95
CA LEU A 487 19.47 5.25 -15.23
C LEU A 487 18.08 5.49 -14.62
N MET A 488 17.00 5.13 -15.33
CA MET A 488 15.64 5.17 -14.81
C MET A 488 15.45 4.21 -13.64
N GLU A 489 15.99 2.98 -13.72
CA GLU A 489 15.94 2.01 -12.63
C GLU A 489 16.71 2.52 -11.40
N ALA A 490 17.91 3.08 -11.59
CA ALA A 490 18.67 3.69 -10.50
C ALA A 490 17.92 4.85 -9.84
N ALA A 491 17.35 5.77 -10.63
CA ALA A 491 16.55 6.87 -10.10
C ALA A 491 15.29 6.36 -9.36
N ARG A 492 14.67 5.29 -9.86
CA ARG A 492 13.50 4.66 -9.22
C ARG A 492 13.86 4.04 -7.87
N GLU A 493 15.01 3.38 -7.76
CA GLU A 493 15.48 2.87 -6.47
C GLU A 493 15.83 4.00 -5.49
N VAL A 494 16.39 5.12 -5.96
CA VAL A 494 16.63 6.31 -5.11
C VAL A 494 15.32 6.93 -4.60
N VAL A 495 14.27 7.01 -5.45
CA VAL A 495 12.96 7.50 -5.02
C VAL A 495 12.29 6.53 -4.06
N ARG A 496 12.39 5.22 -4.33
CA ARG A 496 11.78 4.17 -3.51
C ARG A 496 12.44 4.05 -2.13
N GLY A 497 13.76 4.21 -2.10
CA GLY A 497 14.58 4.07 -0.90
C GLY A 497 14.47 5.27 0.05
N PRO A 498 14.78 5.08 1.34
CA PRO A 498 14.79 6.17 2.32
C PRO A 498 16.05 7.04 2.25
N GLU A 499 17.10 6.65 1.53
CA GLU A 499 18.46 7.19 1.66
C GLU A 499 18.56 8.67 1.30
N LEU A 500 17.97 9.06 0.17
CA LEU A 500 17.97 10.46 -0.28
C LEU A 500 17.19 11.34 0.70
N ARG A 501 15.97 10.92 1.08
CA ARG A 501 15.16 11.63 2.07
C ARG A 501 15.91 11.77 3.39
N ALA A 502 16.50 10.70 3.92
CA ALA A 502 17.25 10.71 5.17
C ALA A 502 18.50 11.62 5.08
N ALA A 503 19.17 11.68 3.93
CA ALA A 503 20.27 12.60 3.71
C ALA A 503 19.83 14.07 3.78
N ILE A 504 18.70 14.40 3.14
CA ILE A 504 18.10 15.73 3.19
C ILE A 504 17.66 16.09 4.62
N GLU A 505 16.97 15.18 5.30
CA GLU A 505 16.44 15.42 6.65
C GLU A 505 17.53 15.59 7.71
N ARG A 506 18.71 14.99 7.52
CA ARG A 506 19.87 15.23 8.40
C ARG A 506 20.36 16.68 8.37
N GLU A 507 20.22 17.36 7.23
CA GLU A 507 20.69 18.73 7.05
C GLU A 507 19.57 19.75 7.28
N LEU A 508 18.34 19.44 6.86
CA LEU A 508 17.21 20.38 6.85
C LEU A 508 16.13 20.07 7.89
N GLY A 509 16.28 19.01 8.68
CA GLY A 509 15.24 18.51 9.58
C GLY A 509 14.15 17.70 8.86
N PRO A 510 13.22 17.10 9.61
CA PRO A 510 12.25 16.14 9.08
C PRO A 510 11.34 16.78 8.01
N LEU A 511 11.07 16.04 6.95
CA LEU A 511 10.05 16.39 5.97
C LEU A 511 8.73 15.76 6.43
N SER A 512 7.69 16.59 6.57
CA SER A 512 6.35 16.16 6.98
C SER A 512 5.65 15.34 5.91
#